data_AF-A0A662J926-F1
#
_entry.id   AF-A0A662J926-F1
#
_cell.length_a   1.000
_cell.length_b   1.000
_cell.length_c   1.000
_cell.angle_alpha   90.00
_cell.angle_beta   90.00
_cell.angle_gamma   90.00
#
_symmetry.space_group_name_H-M   'P 1'
#
loop_
_entity.id
_entity.type
_entity.pdbx_description
1 polymer ?
#
loop_
_entity_poly.entity_id
_entity_poly.type
_entity_poly.pdbx_seq_one_letter_code
_entity_poly.pdbx_strand_id
1 'polypeptide(L)' 'MARKVLVAGVFDLIHPGHLFFLQCAKELGEVYVVVARDSTVERIKGRRPVVPEDQRLEVVRQL' A
#
# COMPACT_ATOMS: atom_id res chain seq x y z
N MET A 1 15.89 9.06 17.36
CA MET A 1 14.90 8.09 16.82
C MET A 1 14.61 8.46 15.38
N ALA A 2 14.47 7.48 14.48
CA ALA A 2 14.03 7.74 13.11
C ALA A 2 12.59 8.29 13.11
N ARG A 3 12.26 9.17 12.17
CA ARG A 3 10.87 9.65 11.99
C ARG A 3 10.00 8.47 11.54
N LYS A 4 8.77 8.38 12.03
CA LYS A 4 7.79 7.39 11.59
C LYS A 4 6.97 7.98 10.44
N VAL A 5 6.88 7.25 9.33
CA VAL A 5 6.16 7.65 8.12
C VAL A 5 5.05 6.64 7.88
N LEU A 6 3.81 7.10 7.82
CA LEU A 6 2.66 6.25 7.53
C LEU A 6 2.26 6.44 6.06
N VAL A 7 2.13 5.33 5.33
CA VAL A 7 1.62 5.31 3.97
C VAL A 7 0.39 4.40 3.94
N ALA A 8 -0.71 4.87 3.37
CA ALA A 8 -1.92 4.06 3.20
C ALA A 8 -2.35 4.05 1.73
N GLY A 9 -2.76 2.88 1.25
CA GLY A 9 -3.15 2.72 -0.14
C GLY A 9 -3.86 1.41 -0.42
N VAL A 10 -4.42 1.30 -1.63
CA VAL A 10 -4.96 0.01 -2.09
C VAL A 10 -3.82 -0.90 -2.55
N PHE A 11 -2.81 -0.36 -3.24
CA PHE A 11 -1.72 -1.16 -3.82
C PHE A 11 -2.22 -2.32 -4.70
N ASP A 12 -3.31 -2.06 -5.44
CA ASP A 12 -3.81 -2.98 -6.45
C ASP A 12 -2.94 -2.90 -7.70
N LEU A 13 -2.66 -4.05 -8.32
CA LEU A 13 -1.79 -4.16 -9.50
C LEU A 13 -0.50 -3.33 -9.36
N ILE A 14 0.36 -3.70 -8.41
CA ILE A 14 1.59 -2.94 -8.12
C ILE A 14 2.40 -2.71 -9.39
N HIS A 15 2.81 -1.45 -9.59
CA HIS A 15 3.55 -0.98 -10.76
C HIS A 15 4.64 0.02 -10.30
N PRO A 16 5.58 0.42 -11.16
CA PRO A 16 6.75 1.23 -10.76
C PRO A 16 6.43 2.54 -10.02
N GLY A 17 5.25 3.12 -10.24
CA GLY A 17 4.80 4.31 -9.52
C GLY A 17 4.64 4.09 -8.01
N HIS A 18 4.14 2.92 -7.60
CA HIS A 18 4.06 2.56 -6.18
C HIS A 18 5.46 2.37 -5.57
N LEU A 19 6.38 1.76 -6.33
CA LEU A 19 7.77 1.55 -5.89
C LEU A 19 8.48 2.89 -5.67
N PHE A 20 8.37 3.79 -6.64
CA PHE A 20 8.93 5.14 -6.54
C PHE A 20 8.35 5.90 -5.33
N PHE A 21 7.03 5.83 -5.14
CA PHE A 21 6.37 6.48 -4.01
C PHE A 21 6.86 5.94 -2.65
N LEU A 22 6.96 4.62 -2.49
CA LEU A 22 7.47 4.01 -1.26
C LEU A 22 8.96 4.33 -1.05
N GLN A 23 9.75 4.42 -2.12
CA GLN A 23 11.14 4.83 -2.05
C GLN A 23 11.29 6.27 -1.51
N CYS A 24 10.50 7.21 -2.05
CA CYS A 24 10.47 8.58 -1.52
C CYS A 24 10.00 8.61 -0.04
N ALA A 25 9.06 7.75 0.35
CA ALA A 25 8.65 7.66 1.76
C ALA A 25 9.78 7.16 2.66
N LYS A 26 10.59 6.20 2.20
CA LYS A 26 11.77 5.68 2.93
C LYS A 26 12.83 6.75 3.16
N GLU A 27 12.96 7.73 2.27
CA GLU A 27 13.86 8.88 2.46
C GLU A 27 13.44 9.79 3.64
N LEU A 28 12.16 9.75 4.03
CA LEU A 28 11.62 10.58 5.12
C LEU A 28 11.72 9.91 6.50
N GLY A 29 11.91 8.58 6.56
CA GLY A 29 12.02 7.83 7.82
C GLY A 29 11.60 6.36 7.72
N GLU A 30 11.29 5.76 8.87
CA GLU A 30 10.80 4.39 8.98
C GLU A 30 9.34 4.32 8.47
N VAL A 31 9.12 3.53 7.42
CA VAL A 31 7.84 3.47 6.71
C VAL A 31 6.97 2.34 7.23
N TYR A 32 5.73 2.68 7.57
CA TYR A 32 4.67 1.75 7.92
C TYR A 32 3.62 1.81 6.81
N VAL A 33 3.42 0.70 6.11
CA VAL A 33 2.48 0.63 4.99
C VAL A 33 1.18 -0.03 5.43
N VAL A 34 0.05 0.63 5.18
CA VAL A 34 -1.30 0.12 5.42
C VAL A 34 -1.95 -0.21 4.09
N VAL A 35 -2.24 -1.50 3.91
CA VAL A 35 -2.96 -2.01 2.75
C VAL A 35 -4.46 -2.00 3.04
N ALA A 36 -5.24 -1.35 2.17
CA ALA A 36 -6.69 -1.27 2.34
C ALA A 36 -7.36 -2.64 2.18
N ARG A 37 -8.36 -2.92 3.02
CA ARG A 37 -9.25 -4.09 2.87
C ARG A 37 -10.10 -4.00 1.61
N ASP A 38 -10.40 -5.13 1.00
CA ASP A 38 -11.30 -5.27 -0.15
C ASP A 38 -12.67 -4.64 0.14
N SER A 39 -13.22 -4.91 1.33
CA SER A 39 -14.51 -4.36 1.77
C SER A 39 -14.49 -2.83 1.88
N THR A 40 -13.36 -2.25 2.28
CA THR A 40 -13.18 -0.79 2.31
C THR A 40 -13.16 -0.21 0.89
N VAL A 41 -12.47 -0.88 -0.04
CA VAL A 41 -12.38 -0.42 -1.43
C VAL A 41 -13.75 -0.54 -2.12
N GLU A 42 -14.46 -1.64 -1.92
CA GLU A 42 -15.81 -1.84 -2.45
C GLU A 42 -16.78 -0.79 -1.93
N ARG A 43 -16.79 -0.55 -0.61
CA ARG A 43 -17.64 0.46 0.02
C ARG A 43 -17.39 1.88 -0.50
N ILE A 44 -16.13 2.25 -0.74
CA ILE A 44 -15.76 3.62 -1.13
C ILE A 44 -15.81 3.83 -2.65
N LYS A 45 -15.36 2.84 -3.43
CA LYS A 45 -15.17 2.95 -4.89
C LYS A 45 -16.26 2.25 -5.70
N GLY A 46 -17.20 1.55 -5.05
CA GLY A 46 -18.26 0.80 -5.72
C GLY A 46 -17.78 -0.41 -6.52
N ARG A 47 -16.53 -0.82 -6.32
CA ARG A 47 -15.90 -1.97 -7.00
C ARG A 47 -14.83 -2.60 -6.12
N ARG A 48 -14.64 -3.91 -6.27
CA ARG A 48 -13.55 -4.63 -5.62
C ARG A 48 -12.21 -4.37 -6.32
N PRO A 49 -11.07 -4.47 -5.61
CA PRO A 49 -9.76 -4.57 -6.23
C PRO A 49 -9.66 -5.79 -7.16
N VAL A 50 -8.73 -5.75 -8.12
CA VAL A 50 -8.43 -6.89 -8.99
C VAL A 50 -7.72 -7.99 -8.21
N VAL A 51 -6.77 -7.61 -7.36
CA VAL A 51 -6.01 -8.53 -6.51
C VAL A 51 -6.57 -8.54 -5.08
N PRO A 52 -6.87 -9.71 -4.50
CA PRO A 52 -7.34 -9.83 -3.10
C PRO A 52 -6.41 -9.19 -2.06
N GLU A 53 -6.97 -8.71 -0.94
CA GLU A 53 -6.24 -7.97 0.10
C GLU A 53 -5.05 -8.70 0.72
N ASP A 54 -5.15 -10.02 0.88
CA ASP A 54 -4.11 -10.89 1.41
C ASP A 54 -2.90 -10.97 0.45
N GLN A 55 -3.17 -11.11 -0.84
CA GLN A 55 -2.13 -11.12 -1.87
C GLN A 55 -1.47 -9.76 -2.01
N ARG A 56 -2.24 -8.66 -2.01
CA ARG A 56 -1.68 -7.30 -2.02
C ARG A 56 -0.79 -7.05 -0.80
N LEU A 57 -1.23 -7.49 0.39
CA LEU A 57 -0.43 -7.40 1.61
C LEU A 57 0.88 -8.16 1.49
N GLU A 58 0.84 -9.38 0.95
CA GLU A 58 2.04 -10.20 0.79
C GLU A 58 3.03 -9.57 -0.18
N VAL A 59 2.56 -9.06 -1.33
CA VAL A 59 3.46 -8.35 -2.25
C VAL A 59 4.09 -7.13 -1.58
N VAL A 60 3.31 -6.31 -0.85
CA VAL A 60 3.83 -5.13 -0.15
C VAL A 60 4.86 -5.50 0.92
N ARG A 61 4.74 -6.66 1.59
CA ARG A 61 5.74 -7.12 2.57
C ARG A 61 7.10 -7.43 1.98
N GLN A 62 7.17 -7.70 0.67
CA GLN A 62 8.41 -7.99 -0.04
C GLN A 62 9.11 -6.72 -0.58
N LEU A 63 8.56 -5.51 -0.32
CA LEU A 63 9.06 -4.22 -0.84
C LEU A 63 9.89 -3.40 0.15
#